data_AF-A0A318ZP68-F1
#
_entry.id   AF-A0A318ZP68-F1
#
_cell.length_a   1.000
_cell.length_b   1.000
_cell.length_c   1.000
_cell.angle_alpha   90.00
_cell.angle_beta   90.00
_cell.angle_gamma   90.00
#
_symmetry.space_group_name_H-M   'P 1'
#
loop_
_entity.id
_entity.type
_entity.pdbx_description
1 polymer ?
#
loop_
_entity_poly.entity_id
_entity_poly.type
_entity_poly.pdbx_seq_one_letter_code
_entity_poly.pdbx_strand_id
1 'polypeptide(L)'
;MKPTQAVKQTPSYFWGNTSVSKPPPVDGYEECRNLMDDCSIPRLERMVDSGLQKLRSIFEAINEPSTSNTTHCPVILPSKGNGLAREPEKVVELLNARNWPEPLLTRAALFGSGLFNMLCGAYDAHTLYSNYCVDMIFFWEHAYHQVFPDFVKTLEQAIHDPHALVTPAGRDRRTAADLALRYMRQKTSLEEQYVTQLSGKVARVNRDQALPLWICESSIWPCGVEAIARGFDCAATAHDLMQSVPLTDIVDVGSDILNSELLNALLNTADICDEGVITEEKLRPVYDACAHNSARMLTERWSDPCAKMTMALYPWHILNGRHNFLRRALLGYPKARKTNTCQQEADFGETFDSEYRTTGFSRPLPNACNGHVYCDHVQQQLQSCSLTLQFGQGSSFGRWSHFLCKDPNDAPSVRQVMKRQRVYYACICTLR
;
A
#
# COMPACT_ATOMS: atom_id res chain seq x y z
N MET A 1 36.89 10.63 -35.71
CA MET A 1 35.48 10.41 -36.12
C MET A 1 35.18 8.92 -35.97
N LYS A 2 34.10 8.46 -35.34
CA LYS A 2 33.01 9.11 -34.57
C LYS A 2 32.76 8.28 -33.29
N PRO A 3 32.28 8.88 -32.19
CA PRO A 3 31.65 8.14 -31.11
C PRO A 3 30.22 7.73 -31.51
N THR A 4 29.90 6.44 -31.37
CA THR A 4 28.55 5.86 -31.47
C THR A 4 28.60 4.49 -30.81
N GLN A 5 27.64 4.07 -29.98
CA GLN A 5 26.26 4.55 -29.89
C GLN A 5 25.94 5.34 -28.61
N ALA A 6 24.99 6.27 -28.74
CA ALA A 6 24.30 6.86 -27.61
C ALA A 6 23.35 5.84 -26.98
N VAL A 7 23.54 5.51 -25.71
CA VAL A 7 22.44 4.97 -24.89
C VAL A 7 21.47 6.12 -24.64
N LYS A 8 20.37 6.18 -25.38
CA LYS A 8 19.11 6.85 -25.01
C LYS A 8 18.03 6.71 -26.08
N GLN A 9 17.21 5.68 -25.90
CA GLN A 9 15.75 5.84 -25.85
C GLN A 9 15.18 4.59 -25.16
N THR A 10 14.79 4.73 -23.89
CA THR A 10 13.93 3.73 -23.22
C THR A 10 12.57 4.36 -23.00
N PRO A 11 11.61 4.15 -23.92
CA PRO A 11 10.24 4.40 -23.55
C PRO A 11 9.17 3.54 -24.22
N SER A 12 8.51 2.76 -23.38
CA SER A 12 7.06 2.89 -23.21
C SER A 12 6.75 2.28 -21.85
N TYR A 13 6.52 3.12 -20.84
CA TYR A 13 5.77 2.69 -19.66
C TYR A 13 4.37 3.26 -19.87
N PHE A 14 3.39 2.37 -19.98
CA PHE A 14 2.07 2.67 -20.51
C PHE A 14 1.43 3.83 -19.75
N TRP A 15 0.83 4.76 -20.50
CA TRP A 15 0.60 6.19 -20.15
C TRP A 15 1.70 7.17 -20.62
N GLY A 16 2.60 6.72 -21.48
CA GLY A 16 2.94 7.47 -22.71
C GLY A 16 4.03 8.54 -22.61
N ASN A 17 4.74 8.65 -21.49
CA ASN A 17 5.83 9.61 -21.38
C ASN A 17 7.17 8.97 -21.80
N THR A 18 7.82 9.53 -22.83
CA THR A 18 8.98 8.89 -23.48
C THR A 18 10.34 9.27 -22.90
N SER A 19 10.34 10.14 -21.90
CA SER A 19 11.51 10.49 -21.11
C SER A 19 11.08 11.05 -19.77
N VAL A 20 10.92 10.18 -18.77
CA VAL A 20 10.93 10.62 -17.38
C VAL A 20 12.40 10.71 -16.98
N SER A 21 12.88 11.92 -16.70
CA SER A 21 14.20 12.10 -16.07
C SER A 21 14.20 11.35 -14.75
N LYS A 22 15.29 10.64 -14.40
CA LYS A 22 15.42 10.03 -13.08
C LYS A 22 15.08 11.08 -12.02
N PRO A 23 14.12 10.83 -11.10
CA PRO A 23 13.79 11.80 -10.07
C PRO A 23 15.05 12.16 -9.26
N PRO A 24 15.17 13.39 -8.75
CA PRO A 24 16.27 13.73 -7.86
C PRO A 24 16.23 12.82 -6.62
N PRO A 25 17.38 12.54 -5.98
CA PRO A 25 17.40 11.91 -4.67
C PRO A 25 16.48 12.67 -3.70
N VAL A 26 15.78 11.93 -2.85
CA VAL A 26 14.86 12.51 -1.88
C VAL A 26 15.55 12.59 -0.53
N ASP A 27 15.69 13.79 0.02
CA ASP A 27 16.26 14.02 1.35
C ASP A 27 15.42 13.32 2.43
N GLY A 28 16.06 12.89 3.52
CA GLY A 28 15.44 12.09 4.59
C GLY A 28 15.46 10.59 4.32
N TYR A 29 14.58 9.86 5.01
CA TYR A 29 14.43 8.40 4.98
C TYR A 29 15.71 7.62 5.34
N GLU A 30 16.56 8.16 6.22
CA GLU A 30 17.88 7.59 6.54
C GLU A 30 17.82 6.14 7.03
N GLU A 31 16.85 5.76 7.86
CA GLU A 31 16.70 4.37 8.32
C GLU A 31 16.33 3.42 7.17
N CYS A 32 15.44 3.83 6.28
CA CYS A 32 15.12 3.06 5.07
C CYS A 32 16.35 2.98 4.14
N ARG A 33 17.17 4.03 4.07
CA ARG A 33 18.40 4.06 3.27
C ARG A 33 19.45 3.09 3.84
N ASN A 34 19.62 3.06 5.16
CA ASN A 34 20.52 2.13 5.85
C ASN A 34 20.01 0.67 5.80
N LEU A 35 18.69 0.46 5.82
CA LEU A 35 18.11 -0.87 5.66
C LEU A 35 18.20 -1.38 4.22
N MET A 36 18.00 -0.54 3.22
CA MET A 36 18.01 -0.94 1.81
C MET A 36 19.39 -0.97 1.18
N ASP A 37 20.36 -0.17 1.68
CA ASP A 37 21.77 -0.26 1.31
C ASP A 37 22.02 -0.15 -0.22
N ASP A 38 22.42 -1.23 -0.89
CA ASP A 38 22.62 -1.30 -2.34
C ASP A 38 21.34 -1.51 -3.16
N CYS A 39 20.20 -1.70 -2.48
CA CYS A 39 18.88 -1.96 -3.05
C CYS A 39 18.82 -3.20 -3.96
N SER A 40 19.74 -4.15 -3.76
CA SER A 40 19.86 -5.36 -4.58
C SER A 40 18.86 -6.45 -4.17
N ILE A 41 18.55 -7.36 -5.09
CA ILE A 41 17.76 -8.57 -4.78
C ILE A 41 18.37 -9.41 -3.65
N PRO A 42 19.70 -9.66 -3.58
CA PRO A 42 20.30 -10.32 -2.43
C PRO A 42 20.15 -9.56 -1.10
N ARG A 43 20.11 -8.22 -1.11
CA ARG A 43 19.85 -7.44 0.12
C ARG A 43 18.41 -7.59 0.59
N LEU A 44 17.48 -7.58 -0.35
CA LEU A 44 16.05 -7.80 -0.15
C LEU A 44 15.76 -9.23 0.36
N GLU A 45 16.45 -10.25 -0.16
CA GLU A 45 16.38 -11.63 0.33
C GLU A 45 16.82 -11.74 1.80
N ARG A 46 17.96 -11.11 2.17
CA ARG A 46 18.43 -11.05 3.56
C ARG A 46 17.45 -10.35 4.49
N MET A 47 16.77 -9.29 4.01
CA MET A 47 15.73 -8.60 4.78
C MET A 47 14.54 -9.53 5.06
N VAL A 48 14.12 -10.34 4.07
CA VAL A 48 13.02 -11.29 4.20
C VAL A 48 13.38 -12.46 5.12
N ASP A 49 14.61 -12.96 5.06
CA ASP A 49 15.10 -13.96 6.02
C ASP A 49 15.09 -13.39 7.46
N SER A 50 15.52 -12.14 7.63
CA SER A 50 15.46 -11.45 8.93
C SER A 50 14.02 -11.21 9.42
N GLY A 51 13.12 -10.83 8.51
CA GLY A 51 11.68 -10.68 8.78
C GLY A 51 11.06 -12.00 9.24
N LEU A 52 11.31 -13.09 8.52
CA LEU A 52 10.86 -14.44 8.89
C LEU A 52 11.44 -14.93 10.22
N GLN A 53 12.70 -14.60 10.54
CA GLN A 53 13.30 -14.93 11.82
C GLN A 53 12.60 -14.17 12.98
N LYS A 54 12.37 -12.86 12.80
CA LYS A 54 11.64 -12.02 13.78
C LYS A 54 10.21 -12.51 13.96
N LEU A 55 9.52 -12.81 12.86
CA LEU A 55 8.17 -13.38 12.83
C LEU A 55 8.08 -14.67 13.64
N ARG A 56 8.95 -15.65 13.37
CA ARG A 56 9.00 -16.91 14.15
C ARG A 56 9.22 -16.67 15.63
N SER A 57 10.15 -15.78 16.00
CA SER A 57 10.42 -15.43 17.40
C SER A 57 9.19 -14.82 18.11
N ILE A 58 8.42 -13.97 17.41
CA ILE A 58 7.16 -13.42 17.93
C ILE A 58 6.14 -14.53 18.17
N PHE A 59 6.00 -15.47 17.23
CA PHE A 59 5.08 -16.60 17.36
C PHE A 59 5.52 -17.62 18.44
N GLU A 60 6.82 -17.91 18.57
CA GLU A 60 7.35 -18.80 19.60
C GLU A 60 7.11 -18.25 21.01
N ALA A 61 7.24 -16.94 21.20
CA ALA A 61 6.95 -16.25 22.47
C ALA A 61 5.49 -16.37 22.93
N ILE A 62 4.54 -16.71 22.04
CA ILE A 62 3.12 -16.94 22.39
C ILE A 62 2.97 -18.07 23.41
N ASN A 63 3.87 -19.06 23.38
CA ASN A 63 3.87 -20.22 24.28
C ASN A 63 4.61 -19.96 25.61
N GLU A 64 5.34 -18.84 25.75
CA GLU A 64 6.12 -18.58 26.96
C GLU A 64 5.22 -18.14 28.13
N PRO A 65 5.34 -18.76 29.32
CA PRO A 65 4.55 -18.35 30.47
C PRO A 65 5.04 -17.00 31.01
N SER A 66 4.31 -15.94 30.69
CA SER A 66 4.42 -14.59 31.29
C SER A 66 5.77 -13.88 31.10
N THR A 67 6.34 -13.93 29.90
CA THR A 67 7.27 -12.89 29.41
C THR A 67 6.48 -11.73 28.79
N SER A 68 7.00 -10.50 28.92
CA SER A 68 6.27 -9.23 28.75
C SER A 68 5.91 -8.84 27.29
N ASN A 69 5.89 -9.80 26.37
CA ASN A 69 5.94 -9.51 24.93
C ASN A 69 4.59 -9.62 24.22
N THR A 70 3.51 -10.04 24.92
CA THR A 70 2.15 -10.04 24.37
C THR A 70 1.12 -9.44 25.32
N THR A 71 0.39 -8.41 24.89
CA THR A 71 -0.69 -7.77 25.67
C THR A 71 -2.08 -8.23 25.22
N HIS A 72 -3.07 -8.16 26.12
CA HIS A 72 -4.44 -8.67 25.88
C HIS A 72 -5.40 -7.58 25.38
N CYS A 73 -5.79 -7.61 24.11
CA CYS A 73 -6.83 -6.75 23.52
C CYS A 73 -8.24 -7.32 23.77
N PRO A 74 -9.13 -6.62 24.51
CA PRO A 74 -10.44 -7.16 24.93
C PRO A 74 -11.57 -7.01 23.90
N VAL A 75 -11.33 -6.48 22.69
CA VAL A 75 -12.39 -6.18 21.71
C VAL A 75 -12.08 -6.75 20.33
N ILE A 76 -12.77 -7.83 19.96
CA ILE A 76 -12.77 -8.36 18.59
C ILE A 76 -13.62 -7.43 17.71
N LEU A 77 -13.02 -6.82 16.69
CA LEU A 77 -13.73 -5.99 15.70
C LEU A 77 -14.24 -6.87 14.52
N PRO A 78 -15.27 -6.42 13.77
CA PRO A 78 -15.97 -7.27 12.80
C PRO A 78 -15.15 -7.55 11.54
N SER A 79 -15.46 -8.68 10.90
CA SER A 79 -14.83 -9.13 9.65
C SER A 79 -14.85 -8.07 8.53
N LYS A 80 -13.86 -8.17 7.64
CA LYS A 80 -13.84 -7.43 6.36
C LYS A 80 -15.16 -7.65 5.60
N GLY A 81 -15.66 -6.56 5.01
CA GLY A 81 -16.99 -6.48 4.40
C GLY A 81 -17.11 -7.24 3.07
N ASN A 82 -17.71 -6.59 2.05
CA ASN A 82 -18.02 -7.24 0.77
C ASN A 82 -16.80 -7.45 -0.15
N GLY A 83 -15.59 -7.66 0.39
CA GLY A 83 -14.34 -7.70 -0.38
C GLY A 83 -14.21 -8.92 -1.29
N LEU A 84 -14.73 -10.08 -0.87
CA LEU A 84 -14.83 -11.30 -1.69
C LEU A 84 -16.01 -11.26 -2.68
N ALA A 85 -16.90 -10.26 -2.58
CA ALA A 85 -18.00 -10.16 -3.53
C ALA A 85 -17.44 -9.84 -4.91
N ARG A 86 -17.98 -10.52 -5.93
CA ARG A 86 -17.64 -10.27 -7.33
C ARG A 86 -18.02 -8.84 -7.75
N GLU A 87 -17.27 -8.32 -8.70
CA GLU A 87 -17.56 -7.07 -9.36
C GLU A 87 -18.87 -7.13 -10.14
N PRO A 88 -19.63 -6.02 -10.24
CA PRO A 88 -20.80 -5.96 -11.11
C PRO A 88 -20.40 -6.25 -12.56
N GLU A 89 -21.19 -7.05 -13.28
CA GLU A 89 -20.95 -7.42 -14.69
C GLU A 89 -20.58 -6.21 -15.57
N LYS A 90 -21.24 -5.07 -15.35
CA LYS A 90 -20.96 -3.83 -16.09
C LYS A 90 -19.49 -3.36 -15.96
N VAL A 91 -18.83 -3.56 -14.81
CA VAL A 91 -17.41 -3.22 -14.62
C VAL A 91 -16.53 -4.22 -15.38
N VAL A 92 -16.84 -5.52 -15.27
CA VAL A 92 -16.14 -6.61 -15.97
C VAL A 92 -16.25 -6.44 -17.50
N GLU A 93 -17.42 -6.04 -18.00
CA GLU A 93 -17.68 -5.69 -19.40
C GLU A 93 -16.86 -4.47 -19.86
N LEU A 94 -16.86 -3.38 -19.06
CA LEU A 94 -16.13 -2.15 -19.38
C LEU A 94 -14.60 -2.37 -19.47
N LEU A 95 -14.08 -3.32 -18.68
CA LEU A 95 -12.68 -3.73 -18.71
C LEU A 95 -12.37 -4.82 -19.75
N ASN A 96 -13.39 -5.38 -20.43
CA ASN A 96 -13.27 -6.58 -21.27
C ASN A 96 -12.62 -7.77 -20.53
N ALA A 97 -12.91 -7.89 -19.23
CA ALA A 97 -12.27 -8.81 -18.28
C ALA A 97 -13.07 -10.10 -18.03
N ARG A 98 -14.11 -10.39 -18.83
CA ARG A 98 -15.01 -11.55 -18.63
C ARG A 98 -14.28 -12.91 -18.58
N ASN A 99 -13.11 -12.99 -19.21
CA ASN A 99 -12.30 -14.21 -19.31
C ASN A 99 -11.13 -14.26 -18.30
N TRP A 100 -11.04 -13.29 -17.39
CA TRP A 100 -10.04 -13.31 -16.32
C TRP A 100 -10.41 -14.34 -15.25
N PRO A 101 -9.43 -14.95 -14.56
CA PRO A 101 -9.69 -15.81 -13.40
C PRO A 101 -10.57 -15.10 -12.36
N GLU A 102 -11.56 -15.80 -11.81
CA GLU A 102 -12.46 -15.29 -10.77
C GLU A 102 -11.79 -14.60 -9.56
N PRO A 103 -10.61 -15.02 -9.02
CA PRO A 103 -9.93 -14.25 -7.97
C PRO A 103 -9.55 -12.82 -8.39
N LEU A 104 -9.38 -12.54 -9.69
CA LEU A 104 -9.12 -11.19 -10.22
C LEU A 104 -10.38 -10.35 -10.41
N LEU A 105 -11.57 -10.93 -10.21
CA LEU A 105 -12.87 -10.31 -10.43
C LEU A 105 -13.61 -10.02 -9.11
N THR A 106 -12.96 -10.21 -7.96
CA THR A 106 -13.47 -9.73 -6.67
C THR A 106 -13.25 -8.22 -6.53
N ARG A 107 -14.09 -7.56 -5.71
CA ARG A 107 -13.97 -6.11 -5.47
C ARG A 107 -12.68 -5.73 -4.76
N ALA A 108 -12.21 -6.56 -3.85
CA ALA A 108 -10.97 -6.28 -3.15
C ALA A 108 -9.77 -6.40 -4.10
N ALA A 109 -9.75 -7.41 -4.98
CA ALA A 109 -8.70 -7.60 -5.97
C ALA A 109 -8.67 -6.49 -7.02
N LEU A 110 -9.82 -6.21 -7.65
CA LEU A 110 -9.88 -5.29 -8.79
C LEU A 110 -9.63 -3.83 -8.37
N PHE A 111 -10.25 -3.36 -7.29
CA PHE A 111 -9.97 -2.01 -6.76
C PHE A 111 -8.71 -1.93 -5.91
N GLY A 112 -8.15 -3.07 -5.49
CA GLY A 112 -6.85 -3.18 -4.84
C GLY A 112 -5.77 -3.33 -5.90
N SER A 113 -5.19 -4.53 -6.02
CA SER A 113 -4.06 -4.80 -6.91
C SER A 113 -4.32 -4.42 -8.38
N GLY A 114 -5.55 -4.50 -8.87
CA GLY A 114 -5.88 -4.14 -10.26
C GLY A 114 -5.77 -2.64 -10.54
N LEU A 115 -6.46 -1.81 -9.74
CA LEU A 115 -6.41 -0.36 -9.85
C LEU A 115 -5.01 0.18 -9.53
N PHE A 116 -4.34 -0.39 -8.53
CA PHE A 116 -2.95 -0.09 -8.21
C PHE A 116 -2.02 -0.29 -9.40
N ASN A 117 -2.09 -1.43 -10.09
CA ASN A 117 -1.28 -1.69 -11.27
C ASN A 117 -1.56 -0.70 -12.39
N MET A 118 -2.84 -0.35 -12.60
CA MET A 118 -3.19 0.73 -13.53
C MET A 118 -2.51 2.04 -13.13
N LEU A 119 -2.60 2.47 -11.86
CA LEU A 119 -2.01 3.73 -11.35
C LEU A 119 -0.47 3.81 -11.44
N CYS A 120 0.22 2.68 -11.31
CA CYS A 120 1.68 2.60 -11.42
C CYS A 120 2.19 2.55 -12.87
N GLY A 121 1.33 2.08 -13.78
CA GLY A 121 1.67 1.71 -15.14
C GLY A 121 2.58 0.47 -15.19
N ALA A 122 2.64 -0.15 -16.36
CA ALA A 122 3.55 -1.26 -16.68
C ALA A 122 4.15 -1.02 -18.07
N TYR A 123 5.08 -1.86 -18.51
CA TYR A 123 5.68 -1.76 -19.86
C TYR A 123 4.63 -1.76 -20.99
N ASP A 124 3.70 -2.72 -20.94
CA ASP A 124 2.56 -2.82 -21.86
C ASP A 124 1.35 -3.47 -21.16
N ALA A 125 0.24 -3.65 -21.89
CA ALA A 125 -0.99 -4.23 -21.35
C ALA A 125 -0.87 -5.70 -20.94
N HIS A 126 0.05 -6.48 -21.53
CA HIS A 126 0.30 -7.87 -21.13
C HIS A 126 1.05 -7.90 -19.80
N THR A 127 2.11 -7.10 -19.70
CA THR A 127 2.90 -6.90 -18.48
C THR A 127 2.04 -6.33 -17.35
N LEU A 128 1.08 -5.44 -17.67
CA LEU A 128 0.11 -4.90 -16.70
C LEU A 128 -0.77 -6.01 -16.09
N TYR A 129 -1.34 -6.88 -16.93
CA TYR A 129 -2.15 -8.01 -16.47
C TYR A 129 -1.30 -9.01 -15.67
N SER A 130 -0.08 -9.29 -16.14
CA SER A 130 0.88 -10.17 -15.48
C SER A 130 1.33 -9.61 -14.13
N ASN A 131 1.58 -8.31 -14.01
CA ASN A 131 1.87 -7.65 -12.74
C ASN A 131 0.65 -7.69 -11.80
N TYR A 132 -0.57 -7.45 -12.30
CA TYR A 132 -1.79 -7.62 -11.50
C TYR A 132 -1.91 -9.04 -10.94
N CYS A 133 -1.69 -10.06 -11.77
CA CYS A 133 -1.69 -11.46 -11.31
C CYS A 133 -0.61 -11.72 -10.26
N VAL A 134 0.61 -11.19 -10.41
CA VAL A 134 1.68 -11.31 -9.42
C VAL A 134 1.31 -10.64 -8.09
N ASP A 135 0.80 -9.42 -8.12
CA ASP A 135 0.47 -8.66 -6.91
C ASP A 135 -0.82 -9.15 -6.23
N MET A 136 -1.41 -10.24 -6.72
CA MET A 136 -2.40 -11.01 -5.97
C MET A 136 -1.78 -11.79 -4.80
N ILE A 137 -0.45 -11.87 -4.68
CA ILE A 137 0.25 -12.42 -3.49
C ILE A 137 -0.23 -11.75 -2.19
N PHE A 138 -0.56 -10.45 -2.23
CA PHE A 138 -1.21 -9.74 -1.11
C PHE A 138 -2.45 -10.48 -0.58
N PHE A 139 -3.28 -11.02 -1.49
CA PHE A 139 -4.48 -11.75 -1.13
C PHE A 139 -4.23 -13.18 -0.60
N TRP A 140 -2.97 -13.61 -0.47
CA TRP A 140 -2.63 -14.88 0.19
C TRP A 140 -3.06 -14.88 1.66
N GLU A 141 -2.79 -13.79 2.39
CA GLU A 141 -3.21 -13.58 3.80
C GLU A 141 -4.74 -13.54 3.92
N HIS A 142 -5.43 -13.09 2.87
CA HIS A 142 -6.89 -13.07 2.76
C HIS A 142 -7.49 -14.43 2.36
N ALA A 143 -6.72 -15.51 2.50
CA ALA A 143 -7.10 -16.89 2.21
C ALA A 143 -7.60 -17.16 0.78
N TYR A 144 -7.25 -16.33 -0.22
CA TYR A 144 -7.70 -16.54 -1.61
C TYR A 144 -7.23 -17.89 -2.17
N HIS A 145 -6.09 -18.40 -1.68
CA HIS A 145 -5.56 -19.72 -2.00
C HIS A 145 -6.46 -20.89 -1.54
N GLN A 146 -7.34 -20.66 -0.55
CA GLN A 146 -8.33 -21.63 -0.06
C GLN A 146 -9.69 -21.48 -0.75
N VAL A 147 -10.05 -20.24 -1.13
CA VAL A 147 -11.36 -19.90 -1.73
C VAL A 147 -11.41 -20.14 -3.24
N PHE A 148 -10.32 -19.87 -3.96
CA PHE A 148 -10.29 -19.86 -5.42
C PHE A 148 -9.32 -20.91 -5.99
N PRO A 149 -9.81 -21.98 -6.63
CA PRO A 149 -8.95 -23.07 -7.15
C PRO A 149 -7.85 -22.62 -8.13
N ASP A 150 -8.13 -21.63 -8.99
CA ASP A 150 -7.16 -21.11 -9.95
C ASP A 150 -6.18 -20.07 -9.37
N PHE A 151 -6.29 -19.68 -8.10
CA PHE A 151 -5.47 -18.61 -7.51
C PHE A 151 -3.97 -18.92 -7.56
N VAL A 152 -3.54 -20.04 -6.98
CA VAL A 152 -2.12 -20.43 -6.90
C VAL A 152 -1.52 -20.55 -8.31
N LYS A 153 -2.26 -21.20 -9.22
CA LYS A 153 -1.91 -21.32 -10.64
C LYS A 153 -1.78 -19.96 -11.35
N THR A 154 -2.65 -19.01 -11.04
CA THR A 154 -2.59 -17.64 -11.59
C THR A 154 -1.32 -16.91 -11.13
N LEU A 155 -0.94 -17.06 -9.85
CA LEU A 155 0.32 -16.52 -9.34
C LEU A 155 1.52 -17.16 -10.05
N GLU A 156 1.59 -18.49 -10.08
CA GLU A 156 2.72 -19.24 -10.63
C GLU A 156 2.92 -18.98 -12.13
N GLN A 157 1.85 -18.89 -12.90
CA GLN A 157 1.91 -18.53 -14.32
C GLN A 157 2.44 -17.11 -14.54
N ALA A 158 2.06 -16.15 -13.69
CA ALA A 158 2.49 -14.76 -13.83
C ALA A 158 3.93 -14.52 -13.31
N ILE A 159 4.38 -15.31 -12.31
CA ILE A 159 5.78 -15.34 -11.87
C ILE A 159 6.70 -15.81 -13.00
N HIS A 160 6.26 -16.80 -13.79
CA HIS A 160 7.05 -17.41 -14.87
C HIS A 160 6.72 -16.87 -16.28
N ASP A 161 5.96 -15.78 -16.39
CA ASP A 161 5.54 -15.19 -17.67
C ASP A 161 6.75 -14.79 -18.54
N PRO A 162 6.99 -15.48 -19.68
CA PRO A 162 8.16 -15.21 -20.52
C PRO A 162 8.17 -13.81 -21.12
N HIS A 163 6.99 -13.18 -21.30
CA HIS A 163 6.88 -11.82 -21.83
C HIS A 163 7.29 -10.81 -20.77
N ALA A 164 6.69 -10.88 -19.57
CA ALA A 164 7.07 -9.99 -18.48
C ALA A 164 8.56 -10.14 -18.09
N LEU A 165 9.10 -11.36 -18.07
CA LEU A 165 10.50 -11.64 -17.70
C LEU A 165 11.57 -10.95 -18.59
N VAL A 166 11.22 -10.55 -19.82
CA VAL A 166 12.13 -9.82 -20.73
C VAL A 166 11.91 -8.31 -20.75
N THR A 167 10.92 -7.80 -20.02
CA THR A 167 10.70 -6.35 -19.86
C THR A 167 11.73 -5.72 -18.91
N PRO A 168 11.98 -4.39 -19.00
CA PRO A 168 12.82 -3.69 -18.04
C PRO A 168 12.34 -3.91 -16.60
N ALA A 169 13.24 -4.32 -15.71
CA ALA A 169 12.96 -4.71 -14.32
C ALA A 169 12.03 -5.92 -14.12
N GLY A 170 11.52 -6.53 -15.18
CA GLY A 170 10.55 -7.63 -15.11
C GLY A 170 11.08 -8.84 -14.34
N ARG A 171 12.32 -9.27 -14.62
CA ARG A 171 13.00 -10.35 -13.89
C ARG A 171 13.11 -10.06 -12.39
N ASP A 172 13.61 -8.88 -12.03
CA ASP A 172 13.82 -8.49 -10.64
C ASP A 172 12.49 -8.45 -9.88
N ARG A 173 11.43 -7.92 -10.52
CA ARG A 173 10.05 -7.96 -10.01
C ARG A 173 9.55 -9.40 -9.80
N ARG A 174 9.82 -10.33 -10.72
CA ARG A 174 9.40 -11.74 -10.57
C ARG A 174 10.20 -12.47 -9.49
N THR A 175 11.48 -12.17 -9.31
CA THR A 175 12.27 -12.71 -8.20
C THR A 175 11.79 -12.17 -6.86
N ALA A 176 11.48 -10.87 -6.77
CA ALA A 176 10.86 -10.28 -5.58
C ALA A 176 9.48 -10.89 -5.28
N ALA A 177 8.70 -11.24 -6.30
CA ALA A 177 7.41 -11.91 -6.14
C ALA A 177 7.53 -13.34 -5.58
N ASP A 178 8.52 -14.12 -6.01
CA ASP A 178 8.76 -15.45 -5.44
C ASP A 178 9.15 -15.35 -3.95
N LEU A 179 10.01 -14.39 -3.60
CA LEU A 179 10.37 -14.13 -2.21
C LEU A 179 9.18 -13.59 -1.38
N ALA A 180 8.28 -12.79 -1.97
CA ALA A 180 7.04 -12.35 -1.34
C ALA A 180 6.11 -13.53 -1.04
N LEU A 181 5.90 -14.41 -2.03
CA LEU A 181 5.12 -15.64 -1.87
C LEU A 181 5.73 -16.57 -0.81
N ARG A 182 7.08 -16.66 -0.74
CA ARG A 182 7.82 -17.38 0.31
C ARG A 182 7.57 -16.81 1.70
N TYR A 183 7.46 -15.48 1.83
CA TYR A 183 7.13 -14.80 3.08
C TYR A 183 5.68 -15.12 3.50
N MET A 184 4.71 -14.83 2.63
CA MET A 184 3.28 -15.02 2.93
C MET A 184 2.94 -16.47 3.28
N ARG A 185 3.47 -17.45 2.53
CA ARG A 185 3.28 -18.88 2.84
C ARG A 185 3.75 -19.25 4.25
N GLN A 186 4.87 -18.69 4.70
CA GLN A 186 5.40 -18.97 6.04
C GLN A 186 4.67 -18.22 7.15
N LYS A 187 4.27 -16.96 6.92
CA LYS A 187 3.41 -16.20 7.84
C LYS A 187 2.10 -16.94 8.07
N THR A 188 1.40 -17.29 7.00
CA THR A 188 0.14 -18.03 7.04
C THR A 188 0.28 -19.40 7.71
N SER A 189 1.37 -20.13 7.46
CA SER A 189 1.62 -21.41 8.16
C SER A 189 1.83 -21.24 9.67
N LEU A 190 2.40 -20.13 10.14
CA LEU A 190 2.52 -19.82 11.57
C LEU A 190 1.16 -19.42 12.15
N GLU A 191 0.37 -18.63 11.42
CA GLU A 191 -0.99 -18.26 11.81
C GLU A 191 -1.90 -19.48 11.97
N GLU A 192 -1.84 -20.44 11.05
CA GLU A 192 -2.55 -21.72 11.13
C GLU A 192 -2.07 -22.58 12.31
N GLN A 193 -0.76 -22.63 12.56
CA GLN A 193 -0.20 -23.40 13.68
C GLN A 193 -0.62 -22.84 15.04
N TYR A 194 -0.68 -21.52 15.19
CA TYR A 194 -0.97 -20.83 16.45
C TYR A 194 -2.43 -20.36 16.56
N VAL A 195 -3.27 -20.71 15.60
CA VAL A 195 -4.66 -20.27 15.39
C VAL A 195 -5.49 -20.14 16.67
N THR A 196 -5.43 -21.12 17.58
CA THR A 196 -6.20 -21.13 18.85
C THR A 196 -5.67 -20.17 19.93
N GLN A 197 -4.47 -19.62 19.73
CA GLN A 197 -3.73 -18.82 20.71
C GLN A 197 -3.61 -17.33 20.34
N LEU A 198 -3.96 -16.96 19.10
CA LEU A 198 -3.82 -15.60 18.57
C LEU A 198 -4.84 -14.60 19.11
N SER A 199 -6.04 -15.08 19.47
CA SER A 199 -7.16 -14.22 19.84
C SER A 199 -6.81 -13.25 20.96
N GLY A 200 -6.88 -11.96 20.65
CA GLY A 200 -6.63 -10.88 21.62
C GLY A 200 -5.15 -10.67 21.97
N LYS A 201 -4.18 -11.33 21.31
CA LYS A 201 -2.74 -11.04 21.52
C LYS A 201 -2.26 -9.94 20.56
N VAL A 202 -1.39 -9.07 21.07
CA VAL A 202 -0.65 -8.05 20.30
C VAL A 202 0.83 -8.19 20.67
N ALA A 203 1.74 -8.30 19.70
CA ALA A 203 3.17 -8.38 19.96
C ALA A 203 3.77 -7.02 20.35
N ARG A 204 4.72 -6.99 21.29
CA ARG A 204 5.62 -5.84 21.45
C ARG A 204 6.68 -5.90 20.35
N VAL A 205 6.80 -4.84 19.56
CA VAL A 205 7.78 -4.73 18.46
C VAL A 205 8.60 -3.46 18.68
N ASN A 206 9.94 -3.56 18.65
CA ASN A 206 10.82 -2.39 18.74
C ASN A 206 11.12 -1.80 17.34
N ARG A 207 11.74 -0.62 17.24
CA ARG A 207 11.90 0.09 15.95
C ARG A 207 12.72 -0.70 14.93
N ASP A 208 13.78 -1.36 15.38
CA ASP A 208 14.65 -2.22 14.56
C ASP A 208 13.93 -3.49 14.06
N GLN A 209 12.92 -3.96 14.77
CA GLN A 209 12.03 -5.03 14.33
C GLN A 209 10.97 -4.51 13.35
N ALA A 210 10.31 -3.40 13.70
CA ALA A 210 9.19 -2.80 12.97
C ALA A 210 9.53 -2.52 11.50
N LEU A 211 10.60 -1.79 11.22
CA LEU A 211 10.94 -1.34 9.87
C LEU A 211 11.04 -2.48 8.83
N PRO A 212 11.90 -3.51 9.00
CA PRO A 212 11.97 -4.63 8.04
C PRO A 212 10.73 -5.53 8.08
N LEU A 213 10.03 -5.63 9.23
CA LEU A 213 8.80 -6.41 9.35
C LEU A 213 7.69 -5.80 8.48
N TRP A 214 7.42 -4.50 8.61
CA TRP A 214 6.39 -3.81 7.82
C TRP A 214 6.69 -3.79 6.32
N ILE A 215 7.96 -3.72 5.90
CA ILE A 215 8.28 -3.86 4.47
C ILE A 215 7.96 -5.28 3.96
N CYS A 216 8.15 -6.33 4.77
CA CYS A 216 7.78 -7.70 4.40
C CYS A 216 6.26 -7.92 4.41
N GLU A 217 5.58 -7.48 5.48
CA GLU A 217 4.11 -7.52 5.64
C GLU A 217 3.39 -6.76 4.52
N SER A 218 4.01 -5.72 3.93
CA SER A 218 3.43 -5.00 2.78
C SER A 218 3.00 -5.92 1.63
N SER A 219 3.71 -7.04 1.44
CA SER A 219 3.55 -8.07 0.38
C SER A 219 3.49 -7.61 -1.09
N ILE A 220 3.45 -6.30 -1.33
CA ILE A 220 3.37 -5.59 -2.63
C ILE A 220 4.72 -5.02 -3.09
N TRP A 221 5.79 -5.34 -2.38
CA TRP A 221 7.18 -4.99 -2.68
C TRP A 221 7.72 -5.40 -4.07
N PRO A 222 7.17 -6.37 -4.82
CA PRO A 222 7.51 -6.55 -6.24
C PRO A 222 7.37 -5.27 -7.08
N CYS A 223 6.41 -4.39 -6.74
CA CYS A 223 6.28 -3.10 -7.43
C CYS A 223 7.37 -2.10 -7.03
N GLY A 224 7.83 -2.13 -5.78
CA GLY A 224 8.89 -1.27 -5.29
C GLY A 224 10.22 -1.60 -5.96
N VAL A 225 10.49 -2.89 -6.18
CA VAL A 225 11.63 -3.34 -6.99
C VAL A 225 11.56 -2.82 -8.42
N GLU A 226 10.39 -2.87 -9.07
CA GLU A 226 10.21 -2.27 -10.41
C GLU A 226 10.41 -0.75 -10.38
N ALA A 227 9.91 -0.05 -9.36
CA ALA A 227 10.08 1.39 -9.21
C ALA A 227 11.55 1.77 -9.01
N ILE A 228 12.29 1.07 -8.13
CA ILE A 228 13.72 1.27 -7.90
C ILE A 228 14.52 1.07 -9.19
N ALA A 229 14.24 0.00 -9.94
CA ALA A 229 14.89 -0.27 -11.22
C ALA A 229 14.48 0.72 -12.33
N ARG A 230 13.27 1.32 -12.25
CA ARG A 230 12.85 2.48 -13.06
C ARG A 230 13.50 3.80 -12.62
N GLY A 231 14.26 3.80 -11.53
CA GLY A 231 15.07 4.92 -11.07
C GLY A 231 14.47 5.78 -9.96
N PHE A 232 13.33 5.38 -9.36
CA PHE A 232 12.78 6.05 -8.18
C PHE A 232 13.72 5.88 -6.96
N ASP A 233 13.66 6.80 -5.98
CA ASP A 233 14.52 6.71 -4.79
C ASP A 233 14.13 5.48 -3.95
N CYS A 234 15.13 4.68 -3.62
CA CYS A 234 14.93 3.39 -2.97
C CYS A 234 14.56 3.50 -1.48
N ALA A 235 15.09 4.49 -0.76
CA ALA A 235 14.72 4.71 0.64
C ALA A 235 13.29 5.23 0.74
N ALA A 236 12.91 6.16 -0.13
CA ALA A 236 11.53 6.64 -0.27
C ALA A 236 10.57 5.50 -0.68
N THR A 237 10.97 4.65 -1.63
CA THR A 237 10.18 3.49 -2.05
C THR A 237 9.98 2.47 -0.92
N ALA A 238 11.04 2.16 -0.17
CA ALA A 238 10.95 1.26 0.98
C ALA A 238 10.12 1.86 2.12
N HIS A 239 10.20 3.17 2.34
CA HIS A 239 9.31 3.88 3.25
C HIS A 239 7.84 3.80 2.81
N ASP A 240 7.54 3.91 1.51
CA ASP A 240 6.16 3.80 0.99
C ASP A 240 5.56 2.41 1.20
N LEU A 241 6.39 1.37 1.06
CA LEU A 241 6.04 -0.03 1.37
C LEU A 241 5.86 -0.23 2.87
N MET A 242 6.76 0.29 3.70
CA MET A 242 6.62 0.27 5.15
C MET A 242 5.31 0.96 5.59
N GLN A 243 4.98 2.13 5.01
CA GLN A 243 3.75 2.87 5.31
C GLN A 243 2.49 2.22 4.73
N SER A 244 2.58 1.30 3.76
CA SER A 244 1.38 0.63 3.27
C SER A 244 0.70 -0.18 4.38
N VAL A 245 1.48 -0.75 5.32
CA VAL A 245 0.99 -1.54 6.45
C VAL A 245 0.20 -0.70 7.47
N PRO A 246 0.73 0.35 8.14
CA PRO A 246 -0.07 1.20 9.02
C PRO A 246 -1.21 1.94 8.29
N LEU A 247 -1.22 1.96 6.95
CA LEU A 247 -2.29 2.55 6.13
C LEU A 247 -3.34 1.55 5.62
N THR A 248 -3.03 0.26 5.51
CA THR A 248 -4.04 -0.82 5.49
C THR A 248 -4.61 -1.04 6.89
N ASP A 249 -3.75 -1.00 7.90
CA ASP A 249 -4.01 -1.57 9.22
C ASP A 249 -4.31 -0.50 10.29
N ILE A 250 -4.64 0.72 9.84
CA ILE A 250 -5.12 1.85 10.64
C ILE A 250 -6.07 1.38 11.75
N VAL A 251 -7.03 0.54 11.39
CA VAL A 251 -7.79 -0.33 12.30
C VAL A 251 -8.22 -1.57 11.49
N ASP A 252 -7.31 -2.51 11.30
CA ASP A 252 -7.52 -3.83 10.69
C ASP A 252 -6.75 -4.81 11.62
N VAL A 253 -7.36 -5.70 12.42
CA VAL A 253 -8.74 -6.22 12.53
C VAL A 253 -9.39 -6.76 11.27
N GLY A 254 -8.70 -7.73 10.68
CA GLY A 254 -9.37 -8.97 10.33
C GLY A 254 -9.32 -9.34 8.86
N SER A 255 -8.14 -9.76 8.40
CA SER A 255 -8.03 -11.03 7.66
C SER A 255 -6.58 -11.45 7.55
N ASP A 256 -6.09 -12.14 8.58
CA ASP A 256 -5.34 -13.36 8.35
C ASP A 256 -6.36 -14.52 8.20
N ILE A 257 -5.94 -15.77 8.34
CA ILE A 257 -6.87 -16.92 8.48
C ILE A 257 -7.74 -16.81 9.75
N LEU A 258 -7.36 -15.93 10.68
CA LEU A 258 -8.22 -15.37 11.73
C LEU A 258 -8.14 -13.84 11.76
N ASN A 259 -8.98 -13.21 12.58
CA ASN A 259 -8.68 -11.86 13.07
C ASN A 259 -7.60 -11.96 14.17
N SER A 260 -6.33 -11.85 13.79
CA SER A 260 -5.20 -11.72 14.70
C SER A 260 -4.82 -10.25 14.85
N GLU A 261 -4.55 -9.80 16.08
CA GLU A 261 -3.97 -8.47 16.34
C GLU A 261 -2.46 -8.57 16.65
N LEU A 262 -1.88 -9.76 16.45
CA LEU A 262 -0.50 -10.05 16.81
C LEU A 262 0.46 -9.11 16.09
N LEU A 263 0.21 -8.87 14.81
CA LEU A 263 0.91 -7.92 13.96
C LEU A 263 -0.09 -6.88 13.44
N ASN A 264 -0.11 -5.72 14.10
CA ASN A 264 -0.78 -4.52 13.64
C ASN A 264 0.15 -3.34 13.92
N ALA A 265 0.57 -2.65 12.85
CA ALA A 265 1.61 -1.61 12.93
C ALA A 265 1.30 -0.44 13.89
N LEU A 266 0.05 -0.24 14.31
CA LEU A 266 -0.30 0.76 15.32
C LEU A 266 -0.39 0.16 16.73
N LEU A 267 -0.98 -1.03 16.88
CA LEU A 267 -1.15 -1.68 18.18
C LEU A 267 0.18 -2.22 18.74
N ASN A 268 1.14 -2.57 17.88
CA ASN A 268 2.47 -3.05 18.30
C ASN A 268 3.39 -1.96 18.86
N THR A 269 2.97 -0.69 18.84
CA THR A 269 3.72 0.43 19.43
C THR A 269 3.76 0.33 20.95
N ALA A 270 4.85 0.81 21.57
CA ALA A 270 4.99 0.78 23.03
C ALA A 270 4.00 1.72 23.75
N ASP A 271 3.38 2.68 23.06
CA ASP A 271 2.27 3.50 23.56
C ASP A 271 1.01 2.66 23.86
N ILE A 272 0.81 1.57 23.11
CA ILE A 272 -0.35 0.69 23.23
C ILE A 272 -0.01 -0.58 24.03
N CYS A 273 1.14 -1.21 23.73
CA CYS A 273 1.55 -2.46 24.38
C CYS A 273 1.80 -2.33 25.89
N ASP A 274 2.37 -1.23 26.37
CA ASP A 274 2.76 -1.08 27.78
C ASP A 274 1.56 -0.87 28.70
N GLU A 275 0.49 -0.26 28.18
CA GLU A 275 -0.69 0.06 28.98
C GLU A 275 -1.83 -0.95 28.81
N GLY A 276 -1.82 -1.76 27.75
CA GLY A 276 -2.82 -2.82 27.51
C GLY A 276 -4.28 -2.35 27.31
N VAL A 277 -4.52 -1.04 27.24
CA VAL A 277 -5.85 -0.44 27.08
C VAL A 277 -5.85 0.50 25.88
N ILE A 278 -6.53 0.11 24.81
CA ILE A 278 -6.70 0.88 23.58
C ILE A 278 -7.78 1.95 23.79
N THR A 279 -7.41 3.22 23.64
CA THR A 279 -8.35 4.36 23.66
C THR A 279 -8.09 5.28 22.46
N GLU A 280 -9.07 6.12 22.11
CA GLU A 280 -8.87 7.17 21.10
C GLU A 280 -7.69 8.09 21.46
N GLU A 281 -7.56 8.43 22.74
CA GLU A 281 -6.55 9.34 23.25
C GLU A 281 -5.12 8.82 23.00
N LYS A 282 -4.89 7.50 23.16
CA LYS A 282 -3.58 6.87 22.90
C LYS A 282 -3.33 6.53 21.44
N LEU A 283 -4.37 6.14 20.70
CA LEU A 283 -4.22 5.90 19.25
C LEU A 283 -3.92 7.21 18.49
N ARG A 284 -4.35 8.37 19.01
CA ARG A 284 -4.19 9.67 18.36
C ARG A 284 -2.71 10.06 18.12
N PRO A 285 -1.80 10.05 19.11
CA PRO A 285 -0.36 10.23 18.87
C PRO A 285 0.22 9.27 17.83
N VAL A 286 -0.19 7.99 17.86
CA VAL A 286 0.29 6.96 16.92
C VAL A 286 -0.19 7.23 15.49
N TYR A 287 -1.45 7.65 15.32
CA TYR A 287 -1.97 8.11 14.02
C TYR A 287 -1.25 9.36 13.52
N ASP A 288 -1.01 10.33 14.40
CA ASP A 288 -0.33 11.58 14.05
C ASP A 288 1.11 11.29 13.58
N ALA A 289 1.84 10.43 14.30
CA ALA A 289 3.17 9.95 13.89
C ALA A 289 3.15 9.31 12.48
N CYS A 290 2.23 8.38 12.22
CA CYS A 290 2.11 7.74 10.90
C CYS A 290 1.71 8.73 9.79
N ALA A 291 0.84 9.70 10.11
CA ALA A 291 0.44 10.75 9.18
C ALA A 291 1.59 11.70 8.84
N HIS A 292 2.42 12.08 9.84
CA HIS A 292 3.60 12.92 9.63
C HIS A 292 4.64 12.21 8.74
N ASN A 293 4.92 10.93 9.00
CA ASN A 293 5.81 10.12 8.16
C ASN A 293 5.29 10.02 6.70
N SER A 294 3.98 9.87 6.53
CA SER A 294 3.35 9.74 5.21
C SER A 294 3.17 11.06 4.45
N ALA A 295 3.34 12.22 5.10
CA ALA A 295 2.92 13.51 4.56
C ALA A 295 3.56 13.86 3.20
N ARG A 296 4.85 13.55 3.03
CA ARG A 296 5.61 13.82 1.79
C ARG A 296 5.20 12.94 0.61
N MET A 297 4.56 11.78 0.87
CA MET A 297 3.96 10.94 -0.17
C MET A 297 2.81 11.66 -0.88
N LEU A 298 2.03 12.44 -0.12
CA LEU A 298 0.84 13.15 -0.62
C LEU A 298 1.17 14.43 -1.39
N THR A 299 2.28 15.09 -1.03
CA THR A 299 2.60 16.46 -1.47
C THR A 299 3.77 16.53 -2.45
N GLU A 300 4.85 15.81 -2.18
CA GLU A 300 6.10 15.86 -2.95
C GLU A 300 6.22 14.69 -3.92
N ARG A 301 5.80 13.49 -3.46
CA ARG A 301 6.02 12.22 -4.15
C ARG A 301 4.75 11.57 -4.72
N TRP A 302 3.67 12.33 -4.85
CA TRP A 302 2.38 11.85 -5.41
C TRP A 302 2.49 11.21 -6.81
N SER A 303 3.58 11.48 -7.53
CA SER A 303 3.87 10.93 -8.86
C SER A 303 4.45 9.51 -8.82
N ASP A 304 5.04 9.11 -7.69
CA ASP A 304 5.81 7.87 -7.54
C ASP A 304 4.87 6.65 -7.48
N PRO A 305 5.25 5.49 -8.05
CA PRO A 305 4.39 4.30 -8.08
C PRO A 305 3.92 3.85 -6.69
N CYS A 306 4.85 3.71 -5.73
CA CYS A 306 4.54 3.23 -4.39
C CYS A 306 3.80 4.28 -3.55
N ALA A 307 4.10 5.57 -3.70
CA ALA A 307 3.29 6.63 -3.10
C ALA A 307 1.83 6.59 -3.60
N LYS A 308 1.60 6.48 -4.91
CA LYS A 308 0.24 6.35 -5.49
C LYS A 308 -0.50 5.12 -4.97
N MET A 309 0.19 3.99 -4.87
CA MET A 309 -0.35 2.75 -4.31
C MET A 309 -0.81 2.94 -2.88
N THR A 310 0.07 3.42 -2.01
CA THR A 310 -0.22 3.63 -0.58
C THR A 310 -1.31 4.69 -0.39
N MET A 311 -1.36 5.73 -1.25
CA MET A 311 -2.48 6.68 -1.30
C MET A 311 -3.81 6.04 -1.72
N ALA A 312 -3.81 5.04 -2.60
CA ALA A 312 -5.01 4.37 -3.10
C ALA A 312 -5.67 3.45 -2.06
N LEU A 313 -4.95 3.07 -0.99
CA LEU A 313 -5.49 2.29 0.13
C LEU A 313 -6.72 2.98 0.76
N TYR A 314 -6.66 4.29 1.01
CA TYR A 314 -7.78 5.05 1.56
C TYR A 314 -9.08 4.88 0.71
N PRO A 315 -9.11 5.20 -0.61
CA PRO A 315 -10.22 4.83 -1.48
C PRO A 315 -10.63 3.35 -1.42
N TRP A 316 -9.67 2.43 -1.39
CA TRP A 316 -9.93 0.99 -1.41
C TRP A 316 -10.73 0.50 -0.18
N HIS A 317 -10.37 0.94 1.04
CA HIS A 317 -11.17 0.61 2.24
C HIS A 317 -12.60 1.15 2.15
N ILE A 318 -12.75 2.39 1.66
CA ILE A 318 -14.05 3.07 1.50
C ILE A 318 -14.93 2.32 0.50
N LEU A 319 -14.39 1.93 -0.66
CA LEU A 319 -15.13 1.26 -1.73
C LEU A 319 -15.54 -0.16 -1.35
N ASN A 320 -14.65 -0.92 -0.70
CA ASN A 320 -14.95 -2.27 -0.22
C ASN A 320 -15.83 -2.30 1.04
N GLY A 321 -16.13 -1.14 1.62
CA GLY A 321 -16.87 -1.02 2.87
C GLY A 321 -16.17 -1.68 4.06
N ARG A 322 -14.83 -1.84 3.98
CA ARG A 322 -14.04 -2.49 5.04
C ARG A 322 -14.31 -1.80 6.39
N HIS A 323 -14.62 -2.60 7.41
CA HIS A 323 -14.88 -2.25 8.82
C HIS A 323 -16.02 -1.26 9.16
N ASN A 324 -16.81 -0.76 8.20
CA ASN A 324 -17.45 0.56 8.32
C ASN A 324 -16.38 1.65 8.54
N PHE A 325 -15.43 1.79 7.60
CA PHE A 325 -14.27 2.69 7.65
C PHE A 325 -14.52 4.08 8.29
N LEU A 326 -15.73 4.63 8.10
CA LEU A 326 -16.16 5.91 8.71
C LEU A 326 -16.94 5.82 10.04
N ARG A 327 -17.60 4.69 10.37
CA ARG A 327 -18.50 4.59 11.54
C ARG A 327 -17.76 4.28 12.85
N ARG A 328 -16.62 3.57 12.75
CA ARG A 328 -15.81 3.12 13.89
C ARG A 328 -14.54 3.92 14.10
N ALA A 329 -14.21 4.81 13.18
CA ALA A 329 -12.97 5.56 13.20
C ALA A 329 -12.76 6.41 14.49
N LEU A 330 -13.84 6.81 15.18
CA LEU A 330 -13.86 7.63 16.41
C LEU A 330 -15.19 7.54 17.23
N LEU A 331 -15.79 6.37 17.45
CA LEU A 331 -17.03 6.25 18.28
C LEU A 331 -18.25 7.13 17.83
N GLY A 332 -18.23 7.71 16.62
CA GLY A 332 -19.33 8.52 16.08
C GLY A 332 -19.09 10.04 15.97
N TYR A 333 -17.89 10.56 16.26
CA TYR A 333 -17.54 11.96 15.98
C TYR A 333 -16.84 12.15 14.62
N PRO A 334 -16.96 13.34 13.97
CA PRO A 334 -16.28 13.62 12.71
C PRO A 334 -14.75 13.62 12.89
N LYS A 335 -14.05 12.90 12.00
CA LYS A 335 -12.57 12.78 11.98
C LYS A 335 -11.83 14.02 11.47
N ALA A 336 -12.53 15.04 10.97
CA ALA A 336 -11.94 16.35 10.73
C ALA A 336 -11.54 16.95 12.09
N ARG A 337 -10.32 17.48 12.22
CA ARG A 337 -9.96 18.20 13.44
C ARG A 337 -10.89 19.42 13.49
N LYS A 338 -11.49 19.71 14.65
CA LYS A 338 -12.34 20.91 14.80
C LYS A 338 -11.55 22.20 14.66
N THR A 339 -10.23 22.09 14.73
CA THR A 339 -9.23 23.14 14.65
C THR A 339 -8.22 22.77 13.57
N ASN A 340 -8.15 23.58 12.50
CA ASN A 340 -7.11 23.42 11.49
C ASN A 340 -5.73 23.42 12.15
N THR A 341 -4.91 22.41 11.86
CA THR A 341 -3.48 22.39 12.20
C THR A 341 -2.66 22.50 10.92
N CYS A 342 -1.49 23.15 10.98
CA CYS A 342 -0.56 23.17 9.85
C CYS A 342 -0.14 21.73 9.50
N GLN A 343 -0.03 21.40 8.21
CA GLN A 343 0.53 20.11 7.78
C GLN A 343 1.95 19.98 8.34
N GLN A 344 2.24 18.82 8.94
CA GLN A 344 3.55 18.48 9.47
C GLN A 344 4.13 17.27 8.72
N GLU A 345 5.44 17.13 8.78
CA GLU A 345 6.17 15.90 8.46
C GLU A 345 7.09 15.52 9.63
N ALA A 346 7.66 14.32 9.53
CA ALA A 346 8.86 13.88 10.22
C ALA A 346 9.33 12.57 9.57
N ASP A 347 10.56 12.14 9.87
CA ASP A 347 11.08 10.84 9.46
C ASP A 347 10.73 9.75 10.51
N PHE A 348 10.73 8.49 10.09
CA PHE A 348 10.34 7.35 10.95
C PHE A 348 11.14 7.27 12.27
N GLY A 349 12.47 7.49 12.19
CA GLY A 349 13.36 7.49 13.35
C GLY A 349 13.24 8.73 14.25
N GLU A 350 12.53 9.76 13.80
CA GLU A 350 12.19 10.95 14.61
C GLU A 350 10.82 10.80 15.28
N THR A 351 9.83 10.21 14.60
CA THR A 351 8.47 10.02 15.13
C THR A 351 8.36 8.89 16.15
N PHE A 352 9.20 7.86 16.02
CA PHE A 352 9.25 6.73 16.94
C PHE A 352 10.65 6.58 17.56
N ASP A 353 10.74 6.33 18.87
CA ASP A 353 12.00 6.01 19.56
C ASP A 353 12.43 4.55 19.30
N SER A 354 13.57 4.13 19.88
CA SER A 354 14.09 2.75 19.72
C SER A 354 13.13 1.66 20.20
N GLU A 355 12.29 1.96 21.20
CA GLU A 355 11.28 1.06 21.75
C GLU A 355 9.97 1.07 20.94
N TYR A 356 9.93 1.80 19.81
CA TYR A 356 8.74 2.02 18.99
C TYR A 356 7.62 2.75 19.76
N ARG A 357 8.00 3.69 20.64
CA ARG A 357 7.09 4.66 21.25
C ARG A 357 7.05 5.95 20.44
N THR A 358 5.89 6.60 20.36
CA THR A 358 5.78 7.94 19.79
C THR A 358 6.60 8.98 20.57
N THR A 359 7.37 9.80 19.86
CA THR A 359 8.19 10.88 20.45
C THR A 359 7.44 12.20 20.58
N GLY A 360 6.32 12.35 19.84
CA GLY A 360 5.62 13.62 19.64
C GLY A 360 6.33 14.60 18.70
N PHE A 361 7.47 14.22 18.09
CA PHE A 361 8.20 15.09 17.17
C PHE A 361 7.44 15.30 15.85
N SER A 362 7.46 16.53 15.36
CA SER A 362 7.02 16.90 14.01
C SER A 362 7.57 18.28 13.63
N ARG A 363 7.73 18.54 12.33
CA ARG A 363 8.11 19.85 11.77
C ARG A 363 7.12 20.29 10.69
N PRO A 364 6.93 21.60 10.44
CA PRO A 364 6.06 22.08 9.37
C PRO A 364 6.49 21.51 8.02
N LEU A 365 5.53 20.94 7.27
CA LEU A 365 5.78 20.37 5.95
C LEU A 365 6.22 21.48 4.96
N PRO A 366 7.45 21.44 4.40
CA PRO A 366 7.97 22.54 3.57
C PRO A 366 7.09 22.84 2.35
N ASN A 367 6.58 21.79 1.72
CA ASN A 367 5.70 21.86 0.55
C ASN A 367 4.23 21.58 0.90
N ALA A 368 3.76 22.12 2.04
CA ALA A 368 2.36 21.99 2.47
C ALA A 368 1.36 22.51 1.43
N CYS A 369 0.33 21.74 1.14
CA CYS A 369 -0.78 22.18 0.29
C CYS A 369 -1.59 23.29 0.98
N ASN A 370 -2.20 24.20 0.23
CA ASN A 370 -3.12 25.19 0.80
C ASN A 370 -4.37 24.59 1.49
N GLY A 371 -4.66 23.30 1.28
CA GLY A 371 -5.77 22.55 1.86
C GLY A 371 -7.14 22.85 1.26
N HIS A 372 -7.22 23.39 0.05
CA HIS A 372 -8.46 23.45 -0.72
C HIS A 372 -8.84 22.07 -1.26
N VAL A 373 -9.92 22.00 -2.05
CA VAL A 373 -10.46 20.75 -2.66
C VAL A 373 -9.41 19.98 -3.48
N TYR A 374 -8.42 20.70 -4.01
CA TYR A 374 -7.25 20.15 -4.67
C TYR A 374 -6.00 20.80 -4.08
N CYS A 375 -4.92 20.03 -3.91
CA CYS A 375 -3.62 20.57 -3.57
C CYS A 375 -3.10 21.46 -4.71
N ASP A 376 -2.70 22.69 -4.38
CA ASP A 376 -2.13 23.64 -5.33
C ASP A 376 -0.80 23.18 -5.91
N HIS A 377 0.06 22.51 -5.15
CA HIS A 377 1.30 21.96 -5.70
C HIS A 377 1.03 20.92 -6.79
N VAL A 378 0.09 19.99 -6.55
CA VAL A 378 -0.36 19.03 -7.58
C VAL A 378 -1.00 19.74 -8.76
N GLN A 379 -1.83 20.77 -8.52
CA GLN A 379 -2.48 21.54 -9.59
C GLN A 379 -1.47 22.31 -10.45
N GLN A 380 -0.48 22.97 -9.85
CA GLN A 380 0.61 23.69 -10.54
C GLN A 380 1.47 22.72 -11.35
N GLN A 381 1.80 21.56 -10.79
CA GLN A 381 2.53 20.51 -11.53
C GLN A 381 1.72 20.01 -12.72
N LEU A 382 0.43 19.70 -12.57
CA LEU A 382 -0.44 19.31 -13.68
C LEU A 382 -0.62 20.41 -14.75
N GLN A 383 -0.57 21.69 -14.37
CA GLN A 383 -0.60 22.81 -15.31
C GLN A 383 0.73 22.99 -16.07
N SER A 384 1.87 22.75 -15.41
CA SER A 384 3.20 22.81 -16.03
C SER A 384 3.50 21.58 -16.90
N CYS A 385 2.99 20.40 -16.53
CA CYS A 385 2.97 19.22 -17.38
C CYS A 385 2.02 19.45 -18.55
N SER A 386 2.55 19.96 -19.67
CA SER A 386 1.86 20.06 -20.96
C SER A 386 1.61 18.70 -21.63
N LEU A 387 1.14 17.72 -20.85
CA LEU A 387 0.58 16.47 -21.32
C LEU A 387 -0.80 16.77 -21.92
N THR A 388 -0.78 17.15 -23.20
CA THR A 388 -1.96 16.94 -24.05
C THR A 388 -2.18 15.43 -24.11
N LEU A 389 -3.03 14.93 -23.21
CA LEU A 389 -3.49 13.54 -23.19
C LEU A 389 -4.34 13.32 -24.45
N GLN A 390 -3.66 13.03 -25.56
CA GLN A 390 -4.26 12.46 -26.76
C GLN A 390 -4.69 11.01 -26.47
N PHE A 391 -5.72 10.87 -25.62
CA PHE A 391 -6.53 9.67 -25.62
C PHE A 391 -7.18 9.58 -27.00
N GLY A 392 -6.62 8.73 -27.87
CA GLY A 392 -7.16 8.52 -29.21
C GLY A 392 -8.65 8.18 -29.12
N GLN A 393 -9.48 8.96 -29.83
CA GLN A 393 -10.92 8.72 -29.94
C GLN A 393 -11.14 7.34 -30.56
N GLY A 394 -11.45 6.36 -29.72
CA GLY A 394 -11.56 4.95 -30.10
C GLY A 394 -10.98 3.97 -29.08
N SER A 395 -10.00 4.40 -28.27
CA SER A 395 -9.45 3.55 -27.20
C SER A 395 -10.46 3.33 -26.06
N SER A 396 -10.48 2.12 -25.48
CA SER A 396 -11.28 1.81 -24.28
C SER A 396 -10.90 2.70 -23.09
N PHE A 397 -9.62 3.09 -22.98
CA PHE A 397 -9.13 4.02 -21.97
C PHE A 397 -9.55 5.48 -22.18
N GLY A 398 -9.80 5.90 -23.42
CA GLY A 398 -10.42 7.20 -23.70
C GLY A 398 -11.83 7.34 -23.13
N ARG A 399 -12.50 6.23 -22.79
CA ARG A 399 -13.78 6.25 -22.04
C ARG A 399 -13.56 6.41 -20.53
N TRP A 400 -12.43 5.94 -19.98
CA TRP A 400 -12.10 6.07 -18.56
C TRP A 400 -11.83 7.52 -18.15
N SER A 401 -11.02 8.25 -18.91
CA SER A 401 -10.78 9.68 -18.66
C SER A 401 -12.05 10.52 -18.85
N HIS A 402 -12.89 10.16 -19.83
CA HIS A 402 -14.22 10.75 -19.99
C HIS A 402 -15.14 10.48 -18.80
N PHE A 403 -15.05 9.29 -18.17
CA PHE A 403 -15.86 8.93 -16.99
C PHE A 403 -15.45 9.72 -15.73
N LEU A 404 -14.18 10.08 -15.60
CA LEU A 404 -13.68 10.92 -14.51
C LEU A 404 -14.01 12.42 -14.72
N CYS A 405 -14.18 12.87 -15.97
CA CYS A 405 -14.27 14.29 -16.30
C CYS A 405 -15.54 14.80 -17.00
N LYS A 406 -16.51 13.97 -17.43
CA LYS A 406 -17.78 14.45 -18.03
C LYS A 406 -19.03 14.22 -17.18
N ASP A 407 -19.84 15.29 -17.21
CA ASP A 407 -21.20 15.52 -16.72
C ASP A 407 -21.74 14.67 -15.53
N PRO A 408 -21.92 15.26 -14.33
CA PRO A 408 -22.45 14.56 -13.15
C PRO A 408 -23.98 14.25 -13.21
N ASN A 409 -24.58 14.25 -14.39
CA ASN A 409 -26.03 14.08 -14.59
C ASN A 409 -26.47 12.68 -15.07
N ASP A 410 -25.58 11.88 -15.70
CA ASP A 410 -26.01 10.70 -16.49
C ASP A 410 -26.11 9.35 -15.75
N ALA A 411 -25.88 9.28 -14.43
CA ALA A 411 -26.20 8.05 -13.67
C ALA A 411 -26.43 8.28 -12.16
N PRO A 412 -27.60 7.88 -11.59
CA PRO A 412 -27.89 8.02 -10.16
C PRO A 412 -26.92 7.27 -9.23
N SER A 413 -26.43 6.09 -9.64
CA SER A 413 -25.45 5.31 -8.87
C SER A 413 -24.05 5.92 -8.93
N VAL A 414 -23.62 6.42 -10.10
CA VAL A 414 -22.35 7.13 -10.27
C VAL A 414 -22.34 8.43 -9.48
N ARG A 415 -23.48 9.15 -9.37
CA ARG A 415 -23.61 10.32 -8.48
C ARG A 415 -23.23 10.00 -7.02
N GLN A 416 -23.50 8.80 -6.51
CA GLN A 416 -23.13 8.43 -5.13
C GLN A 416 -21.65 8.11 -4.98
N VAL A 417 -21.04 7.42 -5.95
CA VAL A 417 -19.60 7.10 -5.95
C VAL A 417 -18.76 8.34 -6.22
N MET A 418 -19.14 9.19 -7.18
CA MET A 418 -18.44 10.42 -7.53
C MET A 418 -18.65 11.56 -6.52
N LYS A 419 -19.81 11.67 -5.86
CA LYS A 419 -19.94 12.58 -4.70
C LYS A 419 -19.03 12.15 -3.55
N ARG A 420 -18.83 10.84 -3.36
CA ARG A 420 -17.85 10.32 -2.40
C ARG A 420 -16.42 10.65 -2.87
N GLN A 421 -16.01 10.28 -4.08
CA GLN A 421 -14.65 10.55 -4.58
C GLN A 421 -14.29 12.05 -4.66
N ARG A 422 -15.23 12.94 -5.00
CA ARG A 422 -15.00 14.41 -4.93
C ARG A 422 -14.82 14.93 -3.51
N VAL A 423 -15.39 14.26 -2.51
CA VAL A 423 -15.10 14.51 -1.10
C VAL A 423 -13.74 13.92 -0.69
N TYR A 424 -13.15 12.96 -1.43
CA TYR A 424 -11.90 12.30 -1.01
C TYR A 424 -10.61 12.89 -1.58
N TYR A 425 -10.58 13.46 -2.80
CA TYR A 425 -9.46 14.35 -3.15
C TYR A 425 -9.46 15.60 -2.26
N ALA A 426 -10.65 16.07 -1.86
CA ALA A 426 -10.76 17.00 -0.74
C ALA A 426 -10.19 16.37 0.55
N CYS A 427 -10.67 15.24 1.08
CA CYS A 427 -10.17 14.66 2.35
C CYS A 427 -8.67 14.38 2.41
N ILE A 428 -8.00 14.01 1.31
CA ILE A 428 -6.54 13.83 1.30
C ILE A 428 -5.83 15.20 1.39
N CYS A 429 -6.45 16.27 0.87
CA CYS A 429 -6.02 17.66 1.08
C CYS A 429 -6.67 18.33 2.33
N THR A 430 -7.61 17.66 2.99
CA THR A 430 -8.41 18.14 4.12
C THR A 430 -8.51 17.09 5.22
N LEU A 431 -7.35 16.55 5.60
CA LEU A 431 -7.01 16.40 7.01
C LEU A 431 -6.85 17.82 7.60
N ARG A 432 -8.00 18.49 7.72
CA ARG A 432 -8.21 19.80 8.34
C ARG A 432 -8.98 19.61 9.63
#